data_AF-A0A7R9W199-F1
#
_entry.id   AF-A0A7R9W199-F1
#
_cell.length_a   1.000
_cell.length_b   1.000
_cell.length_c   1.000
_cell.angle_alpha   90.00
_cell.angle_beta   90.00
_cell.angle_gamma   90.00
#
_symmetry.space_group_name_H-M   'P 1'
#
loop_
_entity.id
_entity.type
_entity.pdbx_description
1 polymer ?
#
loop_
_entity_poly.entity_id
_entity_poly.type
_entity_poly.pdbx_seq_one_letter_code
_entity_poly.pdbx_strand_id
1 'polypeptide(L)'
;AKLMWNARGTAVLVLAFTDFDVTNQSYYGEQKLHYLPADASKMDLAVTVDLKEGPVHDVQWSPSGSHFAVVAGFIPSKTMLFDDNCKPVYDFGSGPHNTVRWNPFGRFLFIAGFGNLPGDINFF
;
A
#
# COMPACT_ATOMS: atom_id res chain seq x y z
N ALA A 1 12.09 7.80 -4.77
CA ALA A 1 10.69 7.36 -4.86
C ALA A 1 10.57 6.10 -5.72
N LYS A 2 9.57 5.24 -5.46
CA LYS A 2 9.22 4.07 -6.28
C LYS A 2 7.87 4.33 -6.96
N LEU A 3 7.80 4.13 -8.27
CA LEU A 3 6.60 4.33 -9.08
C LEU A 3 5.97 2.99 -9.43
N MET A 4 4.66 2.86 -9.24
CA MET A 4 3.93 1.61 -9.42
C MET A 4 2.66 1.90 -10.23
N TRP A 5 2.72 1.70 -11.54
CA TRP A 5 1.58 1.86 -12.43
C TRP A 5 0.61 0.69 -12.29
N ASN A 6 -0.69 0.97 -12.36
CA ASN A 6 -1.68 -0.09 -12.48
C ASN A 6 -1.62 -0.70 -13.89
N ALA A 7 -2.12 -1.94 -14.04
CA ALA A 7 -2.09 -2.67 -15.32
C ALA A 7 -2.80 -1.93 -16.47
N ARG A 8 -3.75 -1.05 -16.14
CA ARG A 8 -4.54 -0.27 -17.13
C ARG A 8 -3.85 1.04 -17.56
N GLY A 9 -2.77 1.45 -16.89
CA GLY A 9 -2.11 2.73 -17.14
C GLY A 9 -2.94 3.97 -16.76
N THR A 10 -3.99 3.81 -15.96
CA THR A 10 -4.91 4.89 -15.59
C THR A 10 -4.51 5.60 -14.29
N ALA A 11 -3.65 4.99 -13.48
CA ALA A 11 -3.17 5.54 -12.22
C ALA A 11 -1.79 5.00 -11.85
N VAL A 12 -1.04 5.80 -11.09
CA VAL A 12 0.26 5.44 -10.53
C VAL A 12 0.25 5.66 -9.02
N LEU A 13 0.77 4.67 -8.28
CA LEU A 13 1.13 4.84 -6.88
C LEU A 13 2.58 5.28 -6.79
N VAL A 14 2.84 6.33 -6.01
CA VAL A 14 4.17 6.88 -5.77
C VAL A 14 4.51 6.67 -4.30
N LEU A 15 5.46 5.77 -4.04
CA LEU A 15 6.05 5.61 -2.71
C LEU A 15 7.24 6.56 -2.59
N ALA A 16 7.01 7.69 -1.94
CA ALA A 16 8.03 8.67 -1.59
C ALA A 16 8.72 8.27 -0.29
N PHE A 17 10.02 8.53 -0.22
CA PHE A 17 10.83 8.34 0.99
C PHE A 17 11.71 9.56 1.17
N THR A 18 11.89 10.01 2.41
CA THR A 18 12.77 11.12 2.77
C THR A 18 13.75 10.65 3.84
N ASP A 19 15.04 10.92 3.69
CA ASP A 19 16.06 10.51 4.67
C ASP A 19 16.14 11.47 5.88
N PHE A 20 15.44 12.61 5.81
CA PHE A 20 15.45 13.64 6.85
C PHE A 20 14.02 14.05 7.19
N ASP A 21 13.61 13.75 8.41
CA ASP A 21 12.38 14.28 9.01
C ASP A 21 12.69 15.66 9.59
N VAL A 22 12.08 16.72 9.02
CA VAL A 22 12.27 18.11 9.46
C VAL A 22 11.85 18.31 10.92
N THR A 23 11.03 17.40 11.47
CA THR A 23 10.60 17.44 12.89
C THR A 23 11.62 16.80 13.84
N ASN A 24 12.69 16.19 13.31
CA ASN A 24 13.75 15.51 14.09
C ASN A 24 13.21 14.37 14.99
N GLN A 25 12.02 13.83 14.69
CA GLN A 25 11.40 12.74 15.45
C GLN A 25 11.77 11.35 14.93
N SER A 26 12.14 11.26 13.64
CA SER A 26 12.39 9.97 12.97
C SER A 26 13.81 9.91 12.40
N TYR A 27 14.71 9.19 13.07
CA TYR A 27 16.11 8.98 12.61
C TYR A 27 16.24 8.18 11.30
N TYR A 28 15.16 7.54 10.84
CA TYR A 28 15.16 6.59 9.71
C TYR A 28 14.35 7.07 8.50
N GLY A 29 13.96 8.35 8.50
CA GLY A 29 13.20 8.91 7.40
C GLY A 29 11.70 8.59 7.44
N GLU A 30 10.94 9.22 6.54
CA GLU A 30 9.49 9.05 6.42
C GLU A 30 9.14 8.43 5.07
N GLN A 31 8.15 7.53 5.05
CA GLN A 31 7.58 6.98 3.82
C GLN A 31 6.13 7.45 3.66
N LYS A 32 5.81 7.97 2.48
CA LYS A 32 4.46 8.38 2.12
C LYS A 32 4.05 7.72 0.81
N LEU A 33 2.85 7.14 0.78
CA LEU A 33 2.25 6.61 -0.43
C LEU A 33 1.28 7.65 -1.00
N HIS A 34 1.46 7.99 -2.26
CA HIS A 34 0.54 8.88 -2.97
C HIS A 34 -0.15 8.12 -4.10
N TYR A 35 -1.42 8.40 -4.32
CA TYR A 35 -2.18 7.98 -5.48
C TYR A 35 -2.27 9.17 -6.46
N LEU A 36 -1.92 8.93 -7.72
CA LEU A 36 -2.02 9.90 -8.80
C LEU A 36 -2.76 9.25 -9.98
N PRO A 37 -3.92 9.79 -10.39
CA PRO A 37 -4.54 9.39 -11.65
C PRO A 37 -3.70 9.88 -12.83
N ALA A 38 -3.83 9.24 -13.99
CA ALA A 38 -3.18 9.67 -15.24
C ALA A 38 -4.03 10.66 -16.04
N ASP A 39 -5.35 10.61 -15.83
CA ASP A 39 -6.33 11.46 -16.51
C ASP A 39 -6.40 12.83 -15.82
N ALA A 40 -6.14 13.89 -16.60
CA ALA A 40 -6.19 15.27 -16.13
C ALA A 40 -7.55 15.66 -15.53
N SER A 41 -8.64 15.06 -16.02
CA SER A 41 -9.99 15.33 -15.50
C SER A 41 -10.24 14.76 -14.09
N LYS A 42 -9.38 13.84 -13.63
CA LYS A 42 -9.48 13.16 -12.33
C LYS A 42 -8.44 13.63 -11.32
N MET A 43 -7.70 14.72 -11.61
CA MET A 43 -6.60 15.18 -10.75
C MET A 43 -7.04 15.59 -9.35
N ASP A 44 -8.32 15.84 -9.14
CA ASP A 44 -8.93 16.05 -7.83
C ASP A 44 -8.83 14.81 -6.92
N LEU A 45 -8.67 13.61 -7.49
CA LEU A 45 -8.44 12.36 -6.75
C LEU A 45 -6.97 12.14 -6.35
N ALA A 46 -6.05 13.00 -6.80
CA ALA A 46 -4.65 12.93 -6.39
C ALA A 46 -4.53 13.18 -4.88
N VAL A 47 -4.04 12.19 -4.13
CA VAL A 47 -4.06 12.23 -2.67
C VAL A 47 -2.93 11.42 -2.05
N THR A 48 -2.50 11.82 -0.85
CA THR A 48 -1.70 10.95 0.02
C THR A 48 -2.62 9.89 0.62
N VAL A 49 -2.30 8.62 0.40
CA VAL A 49 -3.10 7.49 0.91
C VAL A 49 -3.05 7.51 2.44
N ASP A 50 -4.22 7.50 3.08
CA ASP A 50 -4.33 7.42 4.53
C ASP A 50 -3.97 6.02 5.02
N LEU A 51 -2.82 5.91 5.71
CA LEU A 51 -2.23 4.67 6.16
C LEU A 51 -1.92 4.75 7.65
N LYS A 52 -1.93 3.60 8.32
CA LYS A 52 -1.49 3.50 9.72
C LYS A 52 -0.06 4.02 9.85
N GLU A 53 0.18 4.84 10.87
CA GLU A 53 1.49 5.41 11.17
C GLU A 53 2.60 4.33 11.26
N GLY A 54 3.69 4.59 10.55
CA GLY A 54 4.86 3.73 10.45
C GLY A 54 5.25 3.44 8.99
N PRO A 55 6.14 2.47 8.76
CA PRO A 55 6.65 2.16 7.43
C PRO A 55 5.60 1.49 6.53
N VAL A 56 5.76 1.65 5.21
CA VAL A 56 4.99 0.90 4.22
C VAL A 56 5.77 -0.37 3.87
N HIS A 57 5.27 -1.51 4.33
CA HIS A 57 5.94 -2.80 4.14
C HIS A 57 5.75 -3.33 2.72
N ASP A 58 4.53 -3.21 2.16
CA ASP A 58 4.22 -3.70 0.82
C ASP A 58 3.02 -2.98 0.21
N VAL A 59 3.04 -2.85 -1.12
CA VAL A 59 1.99 -2.23 -1.93
C VAL A 59 1.84 -3.04 -3.20
N GLN A 60 0.64 -3.54 -3.48
CA GLN A 60 0.36 -4.32 -4.67
C GLN A 60 -0.95 -3.91 -5.32
N TRP A 61 -0.86 -3.48 -6.58
CA TRP A 61 -2.02 -3.44 -7.46
C TRP A 61 -2.56 -4.85 -7.68
N SER A 62 -3.88 -4.97 -7.70
CA SER A 62 -4.56 -6.14 -8.26
C SER A 62 -4.14 -6.34 -9.72
N PRO A 63 -4.11 -7.59 -10.23
CA PRO A 63 -3.77 -7.87 -11.63
C PRO A 63 -4.64 -7.12 -12.65
N SER A 64 -5.91 -6.83 -12.30
CA SER A 64 -6.82 -6.02 -13.13
C SER A 64 -6.49 -4.52 -13.11
N GLY A 65 -5.71 -4.04 -12.13
CA GLY A 65 -5.43 -2.63 -11.91
C GLY A 65 -6.61 -1.81 -11.37
N SER A 66 -7.63 -2.47 -10.82
CA SER A 66 -8.86 -1.81 -10.32
C SER A 66 -8.88 -1.59 -8.81
N HIS A 67 -8.02 -2.29 -8.08
CA HIS A 67 -7.84 -2.16 -6.64
C HIS A 67 -6.35 -2.27 -6.30
N PHE A 68 -5.94 -1.80 -5.14
CA PHE A 68 -4.61 -2.05 -4.60
C PHE A 68 -4.66 -2.33 -3.11
N ALA A 69 -3.79 -3.22 -2.64
CA ALA A 69 -3.63 -3.56 -1.24
C ALA A 69 -2.36 -2.92 -0.69
N VAL A 70 -2.41 -2.45 0.56
CA VAL A 70 -1.29 -1.83 1.26
C VAL A 70 -1.13 -2.48 2.63
N VAL A 71 0.10 -2.88 2.97
CA VAL A 71 0.50 -3.31 4.31
C VAL A 71 1.38 -2.22 4.90
N ALA A 72 0.90 -1.55 5.95
CA ALA A 72 1.61 -0.39 6.52
C ALA A 72 1.45 -0.28 8.04
N GLY A 73 2.40 0.44 8.65
CA GLY A 73 2.43 0.80 10.05
C GLY A 73 3.37 -0.07 10.89
N PHE A 74 3.66 0.40 12.10
CA PHE A 74 4.44 -0.37 13.07
C PHE A 74 3.74 -1.68 13.43
N ILE A 75 4.53 -2.75 13.58
CA ILE A 75 4.01 -4.10 13.89
C ILE A 75 3.26 -4.05 15.23
N PRO A 76 1.99 -4.53 15.31
CA PRO A 76 1.23 -5.19 14.24
C PRO A 76 0.80 -4.24 13.12
N SER A 77 1.23 -4.51 11.89
CA SER A 77 0.92 -3.68 10.72
C SER A 77 -0.54 -3.87 10.33
N LYS A 78 -1.11 -2.86 9.66
CA LYS A 78 -2.48 -2.89 9.16
C LYS A 78 -2.47 -3.18 7.66
N THR A 79 -3.35 -4.06 7.21
CA THR A 79 -3.53 -4.32 5.77
C THR A 79 -4.88 -3.81 5.29
N MET A 80 -4.86 -2.94 4.28
CA MET A 80 -6.05 -2.27 3.74
C MET A 80 -6.16 -2.52 2.23
N LEU A 81 -7.39 -2.67 1.75
CA LEU A 81 -7.73 -2.66 0.33
C LEU A 81 -8.32 -1.30 -0.06
N PHE A 82 -7.88 -0.78 -1.19
CA PHE A 82 -8.40 0.46 -1.78
C PHE A 82 -8.89 0.22 -3.21
N ASP A 83 -9.85 1.02 -3.66
CA ASP A 83 -10.33 1.03 -5.04
C ASP A 83 -9.44 1.89 -5.96
N ASP A 84 -9.82 1.98 -7.23
CA ASP A 84 -9.14 2.80 -8.24
C ASP A 84 -9.38 4.30 -8.10
N ASN A 85 -10.07 4.75 -7.05
CA ASN A 85 -10.22 6.16 -6.66
C ASN A 85 -9.60 6.42 -5.27
N CYS A 86 -8.74 5.50 -4.81
CA CYS A 86 -8.05 5.59 -3.52
C CYS A 86 -9.00 5.61 -2.30
N LYS A 87 -10.20 5.04 -2.41
CA LYS A 87 -11.13 4.89 -1.29
C LYS A 87 -10.91 3.54 -0.59
N PRO A 88 -10.91 3.51 0.76
CA PRO A 88 -10.80 2.25 1.49
C PRO A 88 -12.03 1.39 1.24
N VAL A 89 -11.82 0.15 0.81
CA VAL A 89 -12.87 -0.83 0.49
C VAL A 89 -12.98 -1.88 1.59
N TYR A 90 -11.85 -2.35 2.10
CA TYR A 90 -11.82 -3.44 3.08
C TYR A 90 -10.62 -3.32 4.01
N ASP A 91 -10.83 -3.67 5.27
CA ASP A 91 -9.82 -3.74 6.32
C ASP A 91 -9.58 -5.21 6.66
N PHE A 92 -8.41 -5.73 6.32
CA PHE A 92 -8.04 -7.12 6.63
C PHE A 92 -7.60 -7.29 8.09
N GLY A 93 -7.59 -6.20 8.87
CA GLY A 93 -7.16 -6.19 10.26
C GLY A 93 -5.67 -5.89 10.42
N SER A 94 -5.23 -5.99 11.67
CA SER A 94 -3.82 -5.82 12.05
C SER A 94 -3.19 -7.15 12.43
N GLY A 95 -1.93 -7.36 12.06
CA GLY A 95 -1.19 -8.56 12.39
C GLY A 95 0.31 -8.41 12.15
N PRO A 96 1.11 -9.44 12.46
CA PRO A 96 2.54 -9.44 12.17
C PRO A 96 2.75 -9.73 10.67
N HIS A 97 2.27 -8.84 9.80
CA HIS A 97 2.32 -9.00 8.35
C HIS A 97 3.28 -7.97 7.72
N ASN A 98 3.91 -8.35 6.62
CA ASN A 98 4.72 -7.42 5.83
C ASN A 98 4.58 -7.65 4.32
N THR A 99 3.79 -8.64 3.90
CA THR A 99 3.69 -9.05 2.51
C THR A 99 2.23 -9.27 2.14
N VAL A 100 1.84 -8.77 0.97
CA VAL A 100 0.56 -9.08 0.33
C VAL A 100 0.79 -9.53 -1.10
N ARG A 101 0.12 -10.59 -1.57
CA ARG A 101 0.22 -11.03 -2.96
C ARG A 101 -1.13 -11.48 -3.49
N TRP A 102 -1.43 -11.01 -4.69
CA TRP A 102 -2.61 -11.43 -5.43
C TRP A 102 -2.35 -12.75 -6.15
N ASN A 103 -3.39 -13.57 -6.27
CA ASN A 103 -3.38 -14.61 -7.30
C ASN A 103 -3.41 -13.95 -8.69
N PRO A 104 -2.92 -14.63 -9.76
CA PRO A 104 -2.86 -14.04 -11.09
C PRO A 104 -4.21 -13.58 -11.66
N PHE A 105 -5.32 -14.17 -11.17
CA PHE A 105 -6.68 -13.83 -11.58
C PHE A 105 -7.29 -12.65 -10.80
N GLY A 106 -6.61 -12.14 -9.77
CA GLY A 106 -7.06 -11.00 -8.95
C GLY A 106 -8.27 -11.26 -8.04
N ARG A 107 -8.68 -12.52 -7.88
CA ARG A 107 -9.83 -12.92 -7.05
C ARG A 107 -9.44 -13.15 -5.60
N PHE A 108 -8.28 -13.73 -5.38
CA PHE A 108 -7.79 -14.09 -4.05
C PHE A 108 -6.48 -13.37 -3.80
N LEU A 109 -6.19 -13.12 -2.54
CA LEU A 109 -4.88 -12.68 -2.10
C LEU A 109 -4.48 -13.41 -0.84
N PHE A 110 -3.19 -13.44 -0.56
CA PHE A 110 -2.71 -13.79 0.76
C PHE A 110 -2.00 -12.61 1.41
N ILE A 111 -2.06 -12.58 2.74
CA ILE A 111 -1.33 -11.66 3.59
C ILE A 111 -0.45 -12.52 4.51
N ALA A 112 0.83 -12.17 4.58
CA ALA A 112 1.82 -12.97 5.30
C ALA A 112 2.85 -12.11 6.03
N GLY A 113 3.46 -12.70 7.05
CA GLY A 113 4.64 -12.14 7.72
C GLY A 113 5.88 -12.98 7.47
N PHE A 114 6.83 -12.48 6.67
CA PHE A 114 8.10 -13.17 6.40
C PHE A 114 9.30 -12.53 7.10
N GLY A 115 10.44 -13.23 7.12
CA GLY A 115 11.70 -12.73 7.70
C GLY A 115 11.75 -12.97 9.20
N ASN A 116 11.72 -11.90 9.99
CA ASN A 116 11.74 -11.95 11.46
C ASN A 116 10.33 -12.05 12.09
N LEU A 117 9.28 -12.16 11.28
CA LEU A 117 7.89 -12.32 11.72
C LEU A 117 7.52 -13.81 11.81
N PRO A 118 6.43 -14.19 12.52
CA PRO A 118 6.09 -15.57 12.85
C PRO A 118 5.85 -16.52 11.66
N GLY A 119 5.67 -16.02 10.43
CA GLY A 119 5.50 -16.86 9.25
C GLY A 119 4.05 -17.17 8.87
N ASP A 120 3.06 -16.69 9.63
CA ASP A 120 1.65 -16.97 9.36
C ASP A 120 1.20 -16.41 8.00
N ILE A 121 0.35 -17.16 7.31
CA ILE A 121 -0.21 -16.82 6.01
C ILE A 121 -1.74 -16.93 6.08
N ASN A 122 -2.41 -15.81 5.83
CA ASN A 122 -3.86 -15.71 5.79
C ASN A 122 -4.33 -15.53 4.34
N PHE A 123 -5.29 -16.34 3.90
CA PHE A 123 -5.87 -16.28 2.56
C PHE A 123 -7.25 -15.61 2.60
N PHE A 124 -7.50 -14.74 1.63
CA PHE A 124 -8.74 -13.99 1.45
C PHE A 124 -9.23 -14.11 0.01
#